data_AF-A0AAV2QAK8-F1
#
_entry.id   AF-A0AAV2QAK8-F1
#
_cell.length_a   1.000
_cell.length_b   1.000
_cell.length_c   1.000
_cell.angle_alpha   90.00
_cell.angle_beta   90.00
_cell.angle_gamma   90.00
#
_symmetry.space_group_name_H-M   'P 1'
#
loop_
_entity.id
_entity.type
_entity.pdbx_description
1 polymer ?
#
loop_
_entity_poly.entity_id
_entity_poly.type
_entity_poly.pdbx_seq_one_letter_code
_entity_poly.pdbx_strand_id
1 'polypeptide(L)'
;MQKILLLVCIGVLGQHCSWAMSDHVPESACKSMFPAGHEVDPLTTEPPYSLTVPAGDIPTGSEINVVLAGLDPTIMFKGFFVKGFDDSTGTPVGSFVQAPKTIDCEGPASGAHHASPAPKESVVLTWKSPSNYTGTVHFM
;
A
#
# COMPACT_ATOMS: atom_id res chain seq x y z
N MET A 1 10.39 -61.54 2.81
CA MET A 1 9.36 -61.00 3.72
C MET A 1 10.06 -60.04 4.68
N GLN A 2 9.97 -58.74 4.44
CA GLN A 2 10.62 -57.69 5.23
C GLN A 2 9.54 -56.94 6.01
N LYS A 3 9.61 -56.98 7.35
CA LYS A 3 8.74 -56.19 8.23
C LYS A 3 9.38 -54.81 8.41
N ILE A 4 8.68 -53.75 8.01
CA ILE A 4 9.12 -52.36 8.25
C ILE A 4 8.43 -51.86 9.52
N LEU A 5 9.27 -51.42 10.44
CA LEU A 5 8.95 -50.88 11.75
C LEU A 5 8.38 -49.45 11.60
N LEU A 6 7.17 -49.22 12.10
CA LEU A 6 6.54 -47.90 12.15
C LEU A 6 7.17 -47.04 13.26
N LEU A 7 7.96 -46.04 12.88
CA LEU A 7 8.39 -44.95 13.76
C LEU A 7 7.30 -43.88 13.80
N VAL A 8 6.55 -43.86 14.89
CA VAL A 8 5.60 -42.79 15.21
C VAL A 8 6.40 -41.56 15.65
N CYS A 9 6.53 -40.57 14.76
CA CYS A 9 7.01 -39.24 15.13
C CYS A 9 5.87 -38.51 15.85
N ILE A 10 6.01 -38.34 17.16
CA ILE A 10 5.12 -37.51 17.98
C ILE A 10 5.28 -36.06 17.51
N GLY A 11 4.23 -35.55 16.86
CA GLY A 11 4.17 -34.18 16.39
C GLY A 11 4.15 -33.21 17.56
N VAL A 12 5.27 -32.51 17.76
CA VAL A 12 5.28 -31.28 18.55
C VAL A 12 4.62 -30.21 17.67
N LEU A 13 3.36 -29.88 17.98
CA LEU A 13 2.66 -28.71 17.46
C LEU A 13 3.31 -27.45 18.04
N GLY A 14 4.54 -27.17 17.60
CA GLY A 14 5.25 -25.92 17.88
C GLY A 14 4.75 -24.85 16.93
N GLN A 15 3.85 -24.02 17.43
CA GLN A 15 3.30 -22.85 16.76
C GLN A 15 4.38 -21.84 16.39
N HIS A 16 4.98 -21.92 15.20
CA HIS A 16 5.72 -20.80 14.62
C HIS A 16 5.54 -20.77 13.10
N CYS A 17 4.32 -20.49 12.63
CA CYS A 17 4.17 -19.83 11.33
C CYS A 17 4.56 -18.37 11.51
N SER A 18 5.86 -18.09 11.62
CA SER A 18 6.41 -16.76 11.37
C SER A 18 6.48 -16.58 9.85
N TRP A 19 5.34 -16.67 9.17
CA TRP A 19 5.24 -16.23 7.80
C TRP A 19 5.27 -14.72 7.85
N ALA A 20 6.46 -14.18 7.58
CA ALA A 20 6.66 -12.76 7.36
C ALA A 20 5.60 -12.26 6.37
N MET A 21 4.59 -11.55 6.87
CA MET A 21 3.52 -10.97 6.04
C MET A 21 4.06 -9.73 5.33
N SER A 22 5.01 -9.95 4.43
CA SER A 22 5.77 -8.89 3.77
C SER A 22 4.94 -8.01 2.82
N ASP A 23 3.67 -8.35 2.63
CA ASP A 23 2.71 -7.76 1.70
C ASP A 23 1.34 -7.47 2.34
N HIS A 24 1.23 -7.54 3.67
CA HIS A 24 0.02 -7.19 4.41
C HIS A 24 0.11 -5.75 4.94
N VAL A 25 -0.93 -4.97 4.70
CA VAL A 25 -1.13 -3.65 5.31
C VAL A 25 -2.34 -3.75 6.23
N PRO A 26 -2.20 -3.45 7.53
CA PRO A 26 -3.31 -3.50 8.47
C PRO A 26 -4.28 -2.34 8.22
N GLU A 27 -5.58 -2.55 8.51
CA GLU A 27 -6.60 -1.50 8.39
C GLU A 27 -6.28 -0.24 9.21
N SER A 28 -5.51 -0.36 10.29
CA SER A 28 -5.05 0.79 11.06
C SER A 28 -4.24 1.80 10.23
N ALA A 29 -3.55 1.35 9.18
CA ALA A 29 -2.82 2.21 8.25
C ALA A 29 -3.74 3.17 7.47
N CYS A 30 -5.01 2.80 7.26
CA CYS A 30 -5.99 3.67 6.61
C CYS A 30 -6.13 5.02 7.33
N LYS A 31 -5.99 5.04 8.66
CA LYS A 31 -6.12 6.25 9.49
C LYS A 31 -4.78 6.84 9.85
N SER A 32 -3.84 6.02 10.31
CA SER A 32 -2.57 6.51 10.85
C SER A 32 -1.53 6.85 9.79
N MET A 33 -1.67 6.31 8.56
CA MET A 33 -0.59 6.27 7.55
C MET A 33 0.71 5.67 8.09
N PHE A 34 0.65 4.94 9.21
CA PHE A 34 1.82 4.40 9.89
C PHE A 34 2.02 2.94 9.49
N PRO A 35 3.22 2.54 9.02
CA PRO A 35 3.53 1.17 8.68
C PRO A 35 3.73 0.33 9.95
N ALA A 36 2.64 0.00 10.64
CA ALA A 36 2.68 -0.78 11.87
C ALA A 36 3.42 -2.11 11.66
N GLY A 37 4.29 -2.47 12.61
CA GLY A 37 5.17 -3.64 12.51
C GLY A 37 6.55 -3.37 11.89
N HIS A 38 6.82 -2.14 11.45
CA HIS A 38 8.14 -1.72 10.97
C HIS A 38 8.96 -0.86 11.96
N GLU A 39 8.39 -0.53 13.13
CA GLU A 39 9.04 0.13 14.29
C GLU A 39 10.08 1.21 13.95
N VAL A 40 9.75 2.07 12.98
CA VAL A 40 10.59 3.19 12.56
C VAL A 40 9.90 4.51 12.89
N ASP A 41 10.69 5.48 13.34
CA ASP A 41 10.18 6.83 13.58
C ASP A 41 9.81 7.51 12.25
N PRO A 42 8.74 8.32 12.22
CA PRO A 42 8.41 9.14 11.06
C PRO A 42 9.58 10.05 10.68
N LEU A 43 9.79 10.20 9.37
CA LEU A 43 10.81 11.11 8.86
C LEU A 43 10.42 12.56 9.19
N THR A 44 11.38 13.34 9.70
CA THR A 44 11.20 14.76 10.06
C THR A 44 11.82 15.73 9.04
N THR A 45 12.46 15.18 8.01
CA THR A 45 13.07 15.92 6.90
C THR A 45 12.28 15.68 5.61
N GLU A 46 12.67 16.37 4.54
CA GLU A 46 12.11 16.13 3.21
C GLU A 46 12.30 14.65 2.81
N PRO A 47 11.23 13.96 2.36
CA PRO A 47 11.33 12.57 1.95
C PRO A 47 12.18 12.43 0.68
N PRO A 48 13.00 11.38 0.56
CA PRO A 48 13.78 11.11 -0.65
C PRO A 48 12.94 10.53 -1.79
N TYR A 49 11.62 10.74 -1.76
CA TYR A 49 10.64 10.20 -2.71
C TYR A 49 9.66 11.30 -3.12
N SER A 50 9.17 11.24 -4.35
CA SER A 50 8.12 12.10 -4.87
C SER A 50 6.84 11.32 -5.14
N LEU A 51 5.69 11.90 -4.79
CA LEU A 51 4.37 11.44 -5.21
C LEU A 51 3.78 12.47 -6.16
N THR A 52 3.66 12.12 -7.44
CA THR A 52 3.26 13.06 -8.49
C THR A 52 1.96 12.64 -9.16
N VAL A 53 1.13 13.63 -9.46
CA VAL A 53 -0.13 13.51 -10.21
C VAL A 53 -0.14 14.53 -11.36
N PRO A 54 -1.00 14.37 -12.38
CA PRO A 54 -1.14 15.38 -13.43
C PRO A 54 -1.52 16.75 -12.88
N ALA A 55 -0.99 17.81 -13.48
CA ALA A 55 -1.34 19.17 -13.11
C ALA A 55 -2.71 19.57 -13.68
N GLY A 56 -3.46 20.38 -12.93
CA GLY A 56 -4.76 20.93 -13.34
C GLY A 56 -5.96 20.16 -12.79
N ASP A 57 -7.14 20.49 -13.30
CA ASP A 57 -8.40 19.89 -12.86
C ASP A 57 -8.54 18.45 -13.37
N ILE A 58 -8.99 17.56 -12.50
CA ILE A 58 -9.28 16.17 -12.84
C ILE A 58 -10.79 16.04 -13.13
N PRO A 59 -11.21 15.71 -14.36
CA PRO A 59 -12.62 15.47 -14.66
C PRO A 59 -13.19 14.34 -13.81
N THR A 60 -14.45 14.48 -13.37
CA THR A 60 -15.13 13.43 -12.63
C THR A 60 -15.25 12.15 -13.49
N GLY A 61 -15.07 10.98 -12.86
CA GLY A 61 -15.08 9.69 -13.55
C GLY A 61 -13.82 9.38 -14.37
N SER A 62 -12.88 10.32 -14.51
CA SER A 62 -11.63 10.10 -15.25
C SER A 62 -10.59 9.31 -14.43
N GLU A 63 -9.60 8.77 -15.13
CA GLU A 63 -8.48 8.05 -14.54
C GLU A 63 -7.19 8.86 -14.73
N ILE A 64 -6.36 8.89 -13.69
CA ILE A 64 -5.04 9.54 -13.71
C ILE A 64 -3.98 8.59 -13.15
N ASN A 65 -2.73 8.84 -13.56
CA ASN A 65 -1.58 8.16 -12.98
C ASN A 65 -1.11 8.92 -11.72
N VAL A 66 -1.00 8.19 -10.62
CA VAL A 66 -0.33 8.60 -9.39
C VAL A 66 1.01 7.87 -9.35
N VAL A 67 2.11 8.60 -9.40
CA VAL A 67 3.46 8.02 -9.53
C VAL A 67 4.24 8.27 -8.25
N LEU A 68 4.69 7.20 -7.59
CA LEU A 68 5.61 7.25 -6.46
C LEU A 68 6.99 6.80 -6.95
N ALA A 69 8.01 7.63 -6.78
CA ALA A 69 9.38 7.35 -7.24
C ALA A 69 10.43 7.90 -6.28
N GLY A 70 11.61 7.29 -6.24
CA GLY A 70 12.80 7.90 -5.64
C GLY A 70 13.23 9.17 -6.39
N LEU A 71 13.81 10.14 -5.69
CA LEU A 71 14.30 11.38 -6.32
C LEU A 71 15.49 11.17 -7.27
N ASP A 72 16.18 10.04 -7.15
CA ASP A 72 17.17 9.56 -8.12
C ASP A 72 17.15 8.02 -8.23
N PRO A 73 17.72 7.43 -9.29
CA PRO A 73 17.63 5.98 -9.56
C PRO A 73 18.30 5.07 -8.51
N THR A 74 19.12 5.62 -7.61
CA THR A 74 19.75 4.85 -6.53
C THR A 74 18.86 4.76 -5.29
N ILE A 75 17.81 5.58 -5.21
CA ILE A 75 16.87 5.62 -4.09
C ILE A 75 15.75 4.61 -4.33
N MET A 76 15.77 3.53 -3.56
CA MET A 76 14.83 2.43 -3.66
C MET A 76 13.93 2.34 -2.43
N PHE A 77 12.65 1.99 -2.63
CA PHE A 77 11.72 1.66 -1.55
C PHE A 77 11.21 0.22 -1.65
N LYS A 78 10.87 -0.38 -0.51
CA LYS A 78 10.37 -1.77 -0.43
C LYS A 78 8.86 -1.85 -0.25
N GLY A 79 8.28 -0.92 0.50
CA GLY A 79 6.85 -0.84 0.76
C GLY A 79 6.32 0.56 0.49
N PHE A 80 5.01 0.65 0.29
CA PHE A 80 4.29 1.91 0.19
C PHE A 80 2.83 1.70 0.57
N PHE A 81 2.19 2.79 1.00
CA PHE A 81 0.76 2.89 1.15
C PHE A 81 0.36 4.26 0.63
N VAL A 82 -0.55 4.31 -0.35
CA VAL A 82 -1.00 5.54 -0.98
C VAL A 82 -2.51 5.64 -0.94
N LYS A 83 -3.06 6.79 -0.56
CA LYS A 83 -4.50 7.08 -0.62
C LYS A 83 -4.76 8.49 -1.15
N GLY A 84 -5.90 8.66 -1.82
CA GLY A 84 -6.48 9.97 -2.13
C GLY A 84 -7.55 10.31 -1.11
N PHE A 85 -7.55 11.52 -0.56
CA PHE A 85 -8.53 11.94 0.46
C PHE A 85 -8.85 13.43 0.37
N ASP A 86 -9.97 13.81 0.98
CA ASP A 86 -10.38 15.21 1.14
C ASP A 86 -9.82 15.73 2.47
N ASP A 87 -8.99 16.77 2.43
CA ASP A 87 -8.36 17.37 3.62
C ASP A 87 -9.37 17.90 4.65
N SER A 88 -10.55 18.32 4.20
CA SER A 88 -11.57 18.92 5.07
C SER A 88 -12.33 17.88 5.89
N THR A 89 -12.51 16.68 5.36
CA THR A 89 -13.27 15.59 6.00
C THR A 89 -12.39 14.44 6.48
N GLY A 90 -11.17 14.33 5.96
CA GLY A 90 -10.29 13.18 6.14
C GLY A 90 -10.78 11.91 5.46
N THR A 91 -11.87 11.97 4.70
CA THR A 91 -12.45 10.79 4.04
C THR A 91 -11.73 10.50 2.72
N PRO A 92 -11.48 9.21 2.40
CA PRO A 92 -10.92 8.86 1.11
C PRO A 92 -11.82 9.24 -0.05
N VAL A 93 -11.20 9.56 -1.18
CA VAL A 93 -11.86 9.96 -2.42
C VAL A 93 -11.35 9.09 -3.56
N GLY A 94 -12.28 8.60 -4.37
CA GLY A 94 -12.00 7.77 -5.54
C GLY A 94 -11.49 6.38 -5.21
N SER A 95 -10.92 5.71 -6.20
CA SER A 95 -10.45 4.33 -6.08
C SER A 95 -9.26 4.05 -7.00
N PHE A 96 -8.36 3.18 -6.56
CA PHE A 96 -7.29 2.67 -7.40
C PHE A 96 -7.81 1.52 -8.26
N VAL A 97 -7.83 1.75 -9.58
CA VAL A 97 -8.25 0.74 -10.57
C VAL A 97 -7.09 -0.10 -11.07
N GLN A 98 -5.85 0.38 -10.88
CA GLN A 98 -4.63 -0.39 -11.15
C GLN A 98 -3.57 -0.09 -10.08
N ALA A 99 -3.27 -1.10 -9.27
CA ALA A 99 -2.22 -1.08 -8.26
C ALA A 99 -1.73 -2.51 -8.01
N PRO A 100 -0.54 -2.73 -7.42
CA PRO A 100 -0.10 -4.07 -7.04
C PRO A 100 -1.08 -4.77 -6.09
N LYS A 101 -1.61 -4.02 -5.13
CA LYS A 101 -2.71 -4.41 -4.25
C LYS A 101 -3.51 -3.18 -3.82
N THR A 102 -4.76 -3.42 -3.41
CA THR A 102 -5.65 -2.41 -2.85
C THR A 102 -6.27 -2.87 -1.54
N ILE A 103 -6.72 -1.90 -0.75
CA ILE A 103 -7.44 -2.10 0.51
C ILE A 103 -8.60 -1.11 0.61
N ASP A 104 -9.66 -1.54 1.29
CA ASP A 104 -10.87 -0.75 1.50
C ASP A 104 -10.75 0.07 2.79
N CYS A 105 -10.34 1.33 2.67
CA CYS A 105 -10.22 2.26 3.77
C CYS A 105 -11.47 3.13 3.89
N GLU A 106 -12.62 2.61 4.32
CA GLU A 106 -13.91 3.36 4.31
C GLU A 106 -14.41 3.73 2.90
N GLY A 107 -13.82 3.09 1.87
CA GLY A 107 -14.24 3.15 0.47
C GLY A 107 -13.56 2.05 -0.35
N PRO A 108 -14.20 1.53 -1.40
CA PRO A 108 -13.68 0.40 -2.16
C PRO A 108 -12.39 0.76 -2.91
N ALA A 109 -11.34 -0.04 -2.73
CA ALA A 109 -10.01 0.16 -3.31
C ALA A 109 -9.46 1.59 -3.11
N SER A 110 -9.77 2.21 -1.97
CA SER A 110 -9.41 3.60 -1.67
C SER A 110 -7.96 3.77 -1.21
N GLY A 111 -7.30 2.68 -0.81
CA GLY A 111 -5.86 2.63 -0.57
C GLY A 111 -5.16 1.67 -1.53
N ALA A 112 -3.98 2.04 -2.00
CA ALA A 112 -3.08 1.20 -2.80
C ALA A 112 -1.81 0.87 -2.00
N HIS A 113 -1.31 -0.36 -2.12
CA HIS A 113 -0.11 -0.78 -1.42
C HIS A 113 0.74 -1.79 -2.19
N HIS A 114 1.93 -2.10 -1.65
CA HIS A 114 2.86 -3.05 -2.25
C HIS A 114 2.38 -4.50 -2.16
N ALA A 115 2.74 -5.31 -3.16
CA ALA A 115 2.49 -6.74 -3.19
C ALA A 115 3.68 -7.58 -2.67
N SER A 116 4.86 -6.97 -2.51
CA SER A 116 6.07 -7.66 -2.07
C SER A 116 7.12 -6.64 -1.57
N PRO A 117 8.10 -7.08 -0.76
CA PRO A 117 9.17 -6.24 -0.24
C PRO A 117 10.34 -6.09 -1.23
N ALA A 118 10.17 -6.54 -2.49
CA ALA A 118 11.18 -6.37 -3.52
C ALA A 118 11.49 -4.86 -3.70
N PRO A 119 12.77 -4.45 -3.80
CA PRO A 119 13.13 -3.05 -4.04
C PRO A 119 12.50 -2.50 -5.32
N LYS A 120 12.10 -1.23 -5.29
CA LYS A 120 11.43 -0.52 -6.40
C LYS A 120 12.04 0.87 -6.54
N GLU A 121 12.33 1.26 -7.78
CA GLU A 121 12.70 2.64 -8.14
C GLU A 121 11.44 3.53 -8.22
N SER A 122 10.37 2.96 -8.79
CA SER A 122 9.09 3.64 -8.97
C SER A 122 7.91 2.68 -8.99
N VAL A 123 6.71 3.21 -8.72
CA VAL A 123 5.43 2.56 -8.97
C VAL A 123 4.48 3.55 -9.63
N VAL A 124 3.74 3.07 -10.63
CA VAL A 124 2.65 3.82 -11.26
C VAL A 124 1.34 3.18 -10.84
N LEU A 125 0.47 3.98 -10.23
CA LEU A 125 -0.86 3.60 -9.79
C LEU A 125 -1.88 4.34 -10.66
N THR A 126 -2.96 3.68 -11.05
CA THR A 126 -4.07 4.34 -11.74
C THR A 126 -5.19 4.59 -10.74
N TRP A 127 -5.49 5.86 -10.49
CA TRP A 127 -6.58 6.31 -9.63
C TRP A 127 -7.73 6.86 -10.46
N LYS A 128 -8.96 6.52 -10.06
CA LYS A 128 -10.19 6.96 -10.70
C LYS A 128 -10.93 7.96 -9.84
N SER A 129 -11.22 9.12 -10.41
CA SER A 129 -12.09 10.11 -9.78
C SER A 129 -13.52 9.57 -9.68
N PRO A 130 -14.19 9.75 -8.54
CA PRO A 130 -15.61 9.41 -8.45
C PRO A 130 -16.43 10.40 -9.30
N SER A 131 -17.63 9.97 -9.71
CA SER A 131 -18.51 10.77 -10.57
C SER A 131 -19.26 11.87 -9.82
N ASN A 132 -19.34 11.76 -8.50
CA ASN A 132 -20.18 12.58 -7.62
C ASN A 132 -19.39 13.40 -6.58
N TYR A 133 -18.11 13.66 -6.83
CA TYR A 133 -17.27 14.49 -5.97
C TYR A 133 -16.82 15.74 -6.72
N THR A 134 -16.76 16.86 -6.01
CA THR A 134 -16.16 18.10 -6.48
C THR A 134 -15.43 18.71 -5.30
N GLY A 135 -14.12 18.90 -5.44
CA GLY A 135 -13.26 19.32 -4.36
C GLY A 135 -11.80 19.03 -4.68
N THR A 136 -10.94 19.24 -3.70
CA THR A 136 -9.50 18.98 -3.83
C THR A 136 -9.19 17.61 -3.25
N VAL A 137 -8.53 16.77 -4.03
CA VAL A 137 -8.03 15.47 -3.57
C VAL A 137 -6.55 15.60 -3.27
N HIS A 138 -6.19 15.26 -2.04
CA HIS A 138 -4.80 15.18 -1.58
C HIS A 138 -4.35 13.73 -1.61
N PHE A 139 -3.13 13.50 -2.09
CA PHE A 139 -2.52 12.16 -2.14
C PHE A 139 -1.34 12.10 -1.16
N MET A 140 -1.26 11.00 -0.42
CA MET A 140 -0.17 10.67 0.51
C MET A 140 0.08 9.18 0.51
#